data_AF-A0A7S2MME5-F1
#
_entry.id   AF-A0A7S2MME5-F1
#
_cell.length_a   1.000
_cell.length_b   1.000
_cell.length_c   1.000
_cell.angle_alpha   90.00
_cell.angle_beta   90.00
_cell.angle_gamma   90.00
#
_symmetry.space_group_name_H-M   'P 1'
#
loop_
_entity.id
_entity.type
_entity.pdbx_description
1 polymer ?
#
loop_
_entity_poly.entity_id
_entity_poly.type
_entity_poly.pdbx_seq_one_letter_code
_entity_poly.pdbx_strand_id
1 'polypeptide(L)'
;RTFVHPSSLNFKEAKWTVPWIVFNECVTTNKIFVRDSSEVSPYALLLFGGEIEVQLSQGTITVDGWIRLAASGRIAVLVKELRTHLDRVLSDKARDPGMETLETPPVQAILKLLVTDGV
;
A
#
# COMPACT_ATOMS: atom_id res chain seq x y z
N ARG A 1 -5.64 -7.78 -19.76
CA ARG A 1 -5.67 -8.78 -18.67
C ARG A 1 -4.26 -9.35 -18.52
N THR A 2 -3.73 -9.34 -17.31
CA THR A 2 -2.42 -9.89 -16.96
C THR A 2 -2.59 -11.27 -16.34
N PHE A 3 -1.55 -12.10 -16.40
CA PHE A 3 -1.52 -13.45 -15.81
C PHE A 3 -0.29 -13.60 -14.92
N VAL A 4 -0.37 -14.43 -13.90
CA VAL A 4 0.82 -14.80 -13.11
C VAL A 4 1.69 -15.74 -13.95
N HIS A 5 3.00 -15.52 -13.96
CA HIS A 5 3.94 -16.34 -14.71
C HIS A 5 4.07 -17.74 -14.08
N PRO A 6 4.18 -18.84 -14.85
CA PRO A 6 4.29 -20.20 -14.32
C PRO A 6 5.44 -20.45 -13.33
N SER A 7 6.51 -19.65 -13.41
CA SER A 7 7.64 -19.74 -12.47
C SER A 7 7.39 -19.02 -11.14
N SER A 8 6.33 -18.22 -11.04
CA SER A 8 5.99 -17.51 -9.81
C SER A 8 5.48 -18.51 -8.77
N LEU A 9 5.83 -18.29 -7.50
CA LEU A 9 5.26 -19.07 -6.39
C LEU A 9 3.73 -18.98 -6.36
N ASN A 10 3.21 -17.80 -6.71
CA ASN A 10 1.78 -17.52 -6.72
C ASN A 10 1.05 -18.07 -7.95
N PHE A 11 1.73 -18.74 -8.88
CA PHE A 11 1.06 -19.32 -10.05
C PHE A 11 0.06 -20.43 -9.69
N LYS A 12 0.37 -21.18 -8.63
CA LYS A 12 -0.47 -22.27 -8.13
C LYS A 12 -1.48 -21.79 -7.09
N GLU A 13 -1.37 -20.55 -6.64
CA GLU A 13 -2.24 -20.01 -5.60
C GLU A 13 -3.58 -19.61 -6.21
N ALA A 14 -4.65 -20.14 -5.63
CA ALA A 14 -6.02 -19.93 -6.12
C ALA A 14 -6.81 -18.97 -5.22
N LYS A 15 -6.30 -18.66 -4.03
CA LYS A 15 -7.00 -17.84 -3.03
C LYS A 15 -6.14 -16.67 -2.61
N TRP A 16 -6.61 -15.49 -3.01
CA TRP A 16 -6.05 -14.23 -2.56
C TRP A 16 -6.86 -13.71 -1.38
N THR A 17 -6.19 -13.26 -0.32
CA THR A 17 -6.83 -12.68 0.88
C THR A 17 -7.35 -11.28 0.59
N VAL A 18 -6.62 -10.55 -0.26
CA VAL A 18 -6.92 -9.17 -0.66
C VAL A 18 -6.90 -9.05 -2.19
N PRO A 19 -7.71 -8.15 -2.78
CA PRO A 19 -7.81 -8.03 -4.24
C PRO A 19 -6.63 -7.29 -4.90
N TRP A 20 -5.55 -7.02 -4.16
CA TRP A 20 -4.44 -6.19 -4.61
C TRP A 20 -3.11 -6.95 -4.54
N ILE A 21 -2.33 -6.81 -5.61
CA ILE A 21 -0.98 -7.35 -5.71
C ILE A 21 -0.02 -6.28 -6.22
N VAL A 22 1.20 -6.28 -5.70
CA VAL A 22 2.33 -5.56 -6.29
C VAL A 22 3.18 -6.52 -7.10
N PHE A 23 3.84 -5.98 -8.13
CA PHE A 23 4.77 -6.75 -8.95
C PHE A 23 6.02 -5.94 -9.25
N ASN A 24 7.14 -6.64 -9.44
CA ASN A 24 8.41 -6.01 -9.82
C ASN A 24 8.63 -6.05 -11.32
N GLU A 25 8.36 -7.20 -11.96
CA GLU A 25 8.63 -7.39 -13.38
C GLU A 25 7.43 -7.98 -14.11
N CYS A 26 7.13 -7.40 -15.27
CA CYS A 26 6.20 -7.94 -16.24
C CYS A 26 6.90 -8.23 -17.57
N VAL A 27 6.55 -9.37 -18.18
CA VAL A 27 7.15 -9.84 -19.43
C VAL A 27 6.03 -10.02 -20.43
N THR A 28 6.24 -9.50 -21.65
CA THR A 28 5.30 -9.66 -22.75
C THR A 28 5.87 -10.65 -23.76
N THR A 29 5.17 -11.76 -23.94
CA THR A 29 5.41 -12.70 -25.04
C THR A 29 4.15 -12.76 -25.90
N ASN A 30 3.36 -13.84 -25.79
CA ASN A 30 2.03 -13.94 -26.41
C ASN A 30 0.93 -13.34 -25.50
N LYS A 31 1.21 -13.20 -24.20
CA LYS A 31 0.36 -12.56 -23.19
C LYS A 31 1.29 -11.81 -22.22
N ILE A 32 0.70 -10.92 -21.42
CA ILE A 32 1.43 -10.21 -20.35
C ILE A 32 1.46 -11.10 -19.12
N PHE A 33 2.66 -11.45 -18.67
CA PHE A 33 2.90 -12.26 -17.48
C PHE A 33 3.63 -11.48 -16.40
N VAL A 34 3.17 -11.58 -15.16
CA VAL A 34 3.83 -11.04 -13.96
C VAL A 34 4.73 -12.12 -13.37
N ARG A 35 6.05 -11.87 -13.29
CA ARG A 35 7.00 -12.87 -12.76
C ARG A 35 6.92 -12.99 -11.25
N ASP A 36 7.13 -11.87 -10.58
CA ASP A 36 7.12 -11.79 -9.13
C ASP A 36 5.91 -10.99 -8.69
N SER A 37 5.12 -11.55 -7.78
CA SER A 37 3.98 -10.86 -7.18
C SER A 37 3.95 -11.07 -5.68
N SER A 38 3.41 -10.09 -4.96
CA SER A 38 3.14 -10.19 -3.53
C SER A 38 1.80 -9.52 -3.23
N GLU A 39 1.01 -10.15 -2.35
CA GLU A 39 -0.21 -9.53 -1.83
C GLU A 39 0.15 -8.24 -1.09
N VAL A 40 -0.72 -7.23 -1.23
CA VAL A 40 -0.54 -5.95 -0.54
C VAL A 40 -1.85 -5.53 0.11
N SER A 41 -1.78 -5.11 1.37
CA SER A 41 -2.97 -4.65 2.06
C SER A 41 -3.43 -3.28 1.56
N PRO A 42 -4.74 -2.98 1.63
CA PRO A 42 -5.26 -1.66 1.28
C PRO A 42 -4.59 -0.52 2.05
N TYR A 43 -4.20 -0.75 3.30
CA TYR A 43 -3.53 0.25 4.13
C TYR A 43 -2.12 0.56 3.64
N ALA A 44 -1.38 -0.45 3.15
CA ALA A 44 -0.08 -0.21 2.51
C ALA A 44 -0.22 0.65 1.25
N LEU A 45 -1.22 0.37 0.40
CA LEU A 45 -1.52 1.23 -0.76
C LEU A 45 -1.93 2.65 -0.34
N LEU A 46 -2.72 2.77 0.72
CA LEU A 46 -3.12 4.05 1.29
C LEU A 46 -1.98 4.80 1.95
N LEU A 47 -0.89 4.18 2.38
CA LEU A 47 0.24 4.89 2.99
C LEU A 47 1.35 5.22 1.99
N PHE A 48 1.67 4.27 1.11
CA PHE A 48 2.85 4.36 0.22
C PHE A 48 2.50 4.54 -1.26
N GLY A 49 1.21 4.56 -1.62
CA GLY A 49 0.76 4.80 -2.99
C GLY A 49 0.82 6.27 -3.42
N GLY A 50 0.22 6.57 -4.57
CA GLY A 50 0.16 7.91 -5.15
C GLY A 50 -0.81 8.86 -4.44
N GLU A 51 -1.23 9.91 -5.14
CA GLU A 51 -2.12 10.96 -4.61
C GLU A 51 -3.43 10.38 -4.05
N ILE A 52 -3.92 10.95 -2.93
CA ILE A 52 -5.18 10.54 -2.31
C ILE A 52 -6.27 11.56 -2.57
N GLU A 53 -7.39 11.07 -3.12
CA GLU A 53 -8.64 11.80 -3.22
C GLU A 53 -9.71 11.17 -2.32
N VAL A 54 -10.29 11.97 -1.43
CA VAL A 54 -11.31 11.51 -0.48
C VAL A 54 -12.70 11.90 -0.97
N GLN A 55 -13.54 10.90 -1.24
CA GLN A 55 -14.92 11.09 -1.68
C GLN A 55 -15.86 10.74 -0.51
N LEU A 56 -16.02 11.69 0.42
CA LEU A 56 -16.80 11.50 1.66
C LEU A 56 -18.25 11.08 1.40
N SER A 57 -18.88 11.65 0.37
CA SER A 57 -20.26 11.32 -0.02
C SER A 57 -20.44 9.87 -0.48
N GLN A 58 -19.36 9.26 -0.98
CA GLN A 58 -19.36 7.88 -1.50
C GLN A 58 -18.71 6.89 -0.53
N GLY A 59 -18.14 7.37 0.58
CA GLY A 59 -17.42 6.51 1.54
C GLY A 59 -16.21 5.82 0.91
N THR A 60 -15.55 6.46 -0.05
CA THR A 60 -14.41 5.88 -0.76
C THR A 60 -13.22 6.82 -0.80
N ILE A 61 -12.03 6.22 -0.77
CA ILE A 61 -10.76 6.89 -1.03
C ILE A 61 -10.22 6.36 -2.36
N THR A 62 -9.78 7.25 -3.23
CA THR A 62 -9.12 6.90 -4.49
C THR A 62 -7.62 7.20 -4.35
N VAL A 63 -6.77 6.22 -4.66
CA VAL A 63 -5.33 6.39 -4.73
C VAL A 63 -4.93 6.44 -6.21
N ASP A 64 -4.15 7.45 -6.58
CA ASP A 64 -3.58 7.64 -7.93
C ASP A 64 -4.64 7.70 -9.06
N GLY A 65 -5.87 8.10 -8.73
CA GLY A 65 -6.98 8.24 -9.68
C GLY A 65 -7.66 6.94 -10.12
N TRP A 66 -7.18 5.75 -9.72
CA TRP A 66 -7.76 4.48 -10.18
C TRP A 66 -7.96 3.42 -9.09
N ILE A 67 -7.18 3.43 -8.01
CA ILE A 67 -7.31 2.45 -6.92
C ILE A 67 -8.40 2.94 -5.97
N ARG A 68 -9.59 2.36 -6.06
CA ARG A 68 -10.73 2.75 -5.22
C ARG A 68 -10.88 1.82 -4.02
N LEU A 69 -10.84 2.39 -2.82
CA LEU A 69 -10.92 1.67 -1.54
C LEU A 69 -12.11 2.19 -0.73
N ALA A 70 -12.88 1.28 -0.12
CA ALA A 70 -13.95 1.65 0.80
C ALA A 70 -13.34 2.07 2.13
N ALA A 71 -13.66 3.29 2.60
CA ALA A 71 -13.15 3.81 3.85
C ALA A 71 -14.07 4.87 4.43
N SER A 72 -14.22 4.88 5.75
CA SER A 72 -14.95 5.94 6.44
C SER A 72 -14.20 7.26 6.36
N GLY A 73 -14.92 8.39 6.48
CA GLY A 73 -14.28 9.71 6.54
C GLY A 73 -13.23 9.84 7.64
N ARG A 74 -13.42 9.13 8.77
CA ARG A 74 -12.43 9.06 9.85
C ARG A 74 -11.12 8.40 9.39
N ILE A 75 -11.20 7.27 8.68
CA ILE A 75 -10.01 6.58 8.15
C ILE A 75 -9.29 7.48 7.16
N ALA A 76 -10.03 8.18 6.29
CA ALA A 76 -9.45 9.07 5.31
C ALA A 76 -8.61 10.21 5.93
N VAL A 77 -9.15 10.85 6.97
CA VAL A 77 -8.43 11.89 7.72
C VAL A 77 -7.20 11.30 8.41
N LEU A 78 -7.34 10.15 9.09
CA LEU A 78 -6.23 9.49 9.77
C LEU A 78 -5.09 9.14 8.80
N VAL A 79 -5.39 8.55 7.65
CA VAL A 79 -4.39 8.19 6.64
C VAL A 79 -3.65 9.43 6.14
N LYS A 80 -4.36 10.55 5.91
CA LYS A 80 -3.75 11.80 5.45
C LYS A 80 -2.74 12.36 6.47
N GLU A 81 -3.11 12.35 7.75
CA GLU A 81 -2.21 12.78 8.83
C GLU A 81 -1.02 11.82 8.98
N LEU A 82 -1.26 10.51 8.93
CA LEU A 82 -0.20 9.50 9.01
C LEU A 82 0.80 9.62 7.86
N ARG A 83 0.35 9.87 6.62
CA ARG A 83 1.25 10.13 5.48
C ARG A 83 2.12 11.35 5.72
N THR A 84 1.51 12.46 6.15
CA THR A 84 2.25 13.70 6.44
C THR A 84 3.34 13.47 7.49
N HIS A 85 3.03 12.71 8.55
CA HIS A 85 4.01 12.35 9.55
C HIS A 85 5.10 11.41 9.02
N LEU A 86 4.72 10.42 8.21
CA LEU A 86 5.65 9.47 7.60
C LEU A 86 6.64 10.20 6.68
N ASP A 87 6.15 11.08 5.79
CA ASP A 87 6.98 11.86 4.88
C ASP A 87 7.99 12.73 5.64
N ARG A 88 7.57 13.30 6.76
CA ARG A 88 8.46 14.07 7.65
C ARG A 88 9.55 13.18 8.23
N VAL A 89 9.19 12.03 8.80
CA VAL A 89 10.15 11.08 9.39
C VAL A 89 11.13 10.57 8.34
N LEU A 90 10.66 10.22 7.15
CA LEU A 90 11.51 9.76 6.05
C LEU A 90 12.45 10.87 5.58
N SER A 91 11.96 12.11 5.48
CA SER A 91 12.78 13.27 5.12
C SER A 91 13.87 13.57 6.15
N ASP A 92 13.53 13.51 7.44
CA ASP A 92 14.48 13.75 8.52
C ASP A 92 15.54 12.63 8.58
N LYS A 93 15.12 11.36 8.44
CA LYS A 93 16.03 10.20 8.38
C LYS A 93 16.92 10.21 7.14
N ALA A 94 16.45 10.74 6.01
CA ALA A 94 17.26 10.90 4.81
C ALA A 94 18.36 11.97 4.99
N ARG A 95 18.10 13.01 5.78
CA ARG A 95 19.08 14.05 6.12
C ARG A 95 20.06 13.61 7.20
N ASP A 96 19.58 12.84 8.18
CA ASP A 96 20.39 12.25 9.24
C ASP A 96 20.14 10.73 9.33
N PRO A 97 20.95 9.92 8.62
CA PRO A 97 20.85 8.46 8.69
C PRO A 97 21.10 7.87 10.08
N GLY A 98 21.70 8.62 11.02
CA GLY A 98 21.92 8.20 12.40
C GLY A 98 20.69 8.36 13.30
N MET A 99 19.69 9.14 12.88
CA MET A 99 18.49 9.43 13.67
C MET A 99 17.69 8.18 14.02
N GLU A 100 17.40 7.95 15.30
CA GLU A 100 16.48 6.88 15.70
C GLU A 100 15.02 7.31 15.47
N THR A 101 14.29 6.53 14.68
CA THR A 101 12.90 6.83 14.30
C THR A 101 11.92 5.74 14.70
N LEU A 102 12.40 4.51 14.92
CA LEU A 102 11.56 3.33 15.17
C LEU A 102 10.72 3.47 16.44
N GLU A 103 11.25 4.07 17.50
CA GLU A 103 10.53 4.22 18.78
C GLU A 103 9.57 5.41 18.81
N THR A 104 9.49 6.20 17.73
CA THR A 104 8.59 7.35 17.70
C THR A 104 7.13 6.90 17.65
N PRO A 105 6.21 7.54 18.41
CA PRO A 105 4.80 7.16 18.41
C PRO A 105 4.13 7.11 17.02
N PRO A 106 4.43 8.02 16.07
CA PRO A 106 3.88 7.95 14.72
C PRO A 106 4.33 6.70 13.95
N VAL A 107 5.62 6.34 14.04
CA VAL A 107 6.16 5.15 13.36
C VAL A 107 5.58 3.87 13.97
N GLN A 108 5.49 3.80 15.30
CA GLN A 108 4.83 2.67 15.98
C GLN A 108 3.35 2.53 15.59
N ALA A 109 2.63 3.65 15.44
CA ALA A 109 1.24 3.62 14.99
C ALA A 109 1.10 3.11 13.54
N ILE A 110 2.00 3.53 12.65
CA ILE A 110 2.05 3.05 11.25
C ILE A 110 2.38 1.56 11.20
N LEU A 111 3.40 1.12 11.95
CA LEU A 111 3.78 -0.29 12.03
C LEU A 111 2.62 -1.13 12.56
N LYS A 112 1.94 -0.68 13.62
CA LYS A 112 0.76 -1.36 14.15
C LYS A 112 -0.34 -1.46 13.11
N LEU A 113 -0.65 -0.37 12.41
CA LEU A 113 -1.68 -0.35 11.36
C LEU A 113 -1.38 -1.35 10.23
N LEU A 114 -0.12 -1.46 9.82
CA LEU A 114 0.32 -2.39 8.77
C LEU A 114 0.36 -3.84 9.23
N VAL A 115 0.74 -4.10 10.48
CA VAL A 115 0.81 -5.46 11.04
C VAL A 115 -0.58 -6.02 11.31
N THR A 116 -1.54 -5.18 11.72
CA THR A 116 -2.90 -5.63 12.02
C THR A 116 -3.87 -5.46 10.86
N ASP A 117 -3.44 -4.87 9.73
CA ASP A 117 -4.31 -4.49 8.63
C ASP A 117 -5.57 -3.73 9.10
N GLY A 118 -5.39 -2.83 10.07
CA GLY A 118 -6.46 -2.01 10.63
C GLY A 118 -7.39 -2.71 11.64
N VAL A 119 -7.04 -3.91 12.12
CA VAL A 119 -7.73 -4.64 13.21
C VAL A 119 -7.16 -4.28 14.58
#